data_AF-R1FVY0-F1
#
_entry.id   AF-R1FVY0-F1
#
_cell.length_a   1.000
_cell.length_b   1.000
_cell.length_c   1.000
_cell.angle_alpha   90.00
_cell.angle_beta   90.00
_cell.angle_gamma   90.00
#
_symmetry.space_group_name_H-M   'P 1'
#
loop_
_entity.id
_entity.type
_entity.pdbx_description
1 polymer ?
#
loop_
_entity_poly.entity_id
_entity_poly.type
_entity_poly.pdbx_seq_one_letter_code
_entity_poly.pdbx_strand_id
1 'polypeptide(L)'
;MGKGFGIVSDLNLGEMLLAGYARHCTDMTPATNGHPPPEKATATAAAAAPTAAAATRLPRLRIAAITNDTVATYASLAYSSNSRVAMGLVVGTGTNATVPMPVASLAAFKTAPLDLLPRGPGGSSPDIVVVNTEWSVVGTDEPLRALGVPTPWDAALSAACESPGFQPVEYMTAGRYLGELVRLVLVQLLLPPEEGGREEELPPRLLEKNAVSTRFLATAVALAGDDDALKRSLDELYPPPPSSAAGRAFAWTAQRVGLLRAVAEAVQVRSAALVAAMIVGLLARVGEVQLDGEAGGDDGAAEEVEKEELVVAHTGGVILQYPGYLEICEKWIDTLISKGSRRNAGKRVVLSEAKDGGVIGAAVLAGMFADVR
;
A
#
# COMPACT_ATOMS: atom_id res chain seq x y z
N MET A 1 -10.34 8.76 -12.48
CA MET A 1 -9.50 7.54 -12.60
C MET A 1 -8.81 7.36 -11.27
N GLY A 2 -9.38 6.54 -10.38
CA GLY A 2 -8.79 6.23 -9.07
C GLY A 2 -7.90 5.00 -9.18
N LYS A 3 -6.87 4.94 -8.32
CA LYS A 3 -6.00 3.78 -8.10
C LYS A 3 -6.87 2.52 -8.03
N GLY A 4 -6.62 1.57 -8.93
CA GLY A 4 -7.51 0.45 -9.20
C GLY A 4 -7.77 -0.44 -7.98
N PHE A 5 -8.84 -0.16 -7.25
CA PHE A 5 -9.73 -1.18 -6.72
C PHE A 5 -10.71 -1.56 -7.83
N GLY A 6 -10.20 -2.21 -8.88
CA GLY A 6 -11.05 -2.98 -9.77
C GLY A 6 -11.44 -4.23 -9.01
N ILE A 7 -12.72 -4.38 -8.67
CA ILE A 7 -13.27 -5.68 -8.26
C ILE A 7 -13.12 -6.58 -9.50
N VAL A 8 -12.06 -7.40 -9.54
CA VAL A 8 -11.64 -8.19 -10.72
C VAL A 8 -12.38 -9.52 -10.84
N SER A 9 -13.12 -9.90 -9.82
CA SER A 9 -14.07 -11.01 -9.84
C SER A 9 -15.45 -10.43 -9.56
N ASP A 10 -16.50 -11.09 -10.05
CA ASP A 10 -17.90 -10.81 -9.74
C ASP A 10 -18.17 -11.11 -8.25
N LEU A 11 -17.52 -10.36 -7.36
CA LEU A 11 -17.83 -10.31 -5.95
C LEU A 11 -19.20 -9.69 -5.88
N ASN A 12 -20.21 -10.55 -5.83
CA ASN A 12 -21.58 -10.17 -5.52
C ASN A 12 -21.59 -9.67 -4.06
N LEU A 13 -21.08 -8.46 -3.86
CA LEU A 13 -21.06 -7.72 -2.60
C LEU A 13 -22.47 -7.66 -2.01
N GLY A 14 -23.49 -7.66 -2.88
CA GLY A 14 -24.90 -7.82 -2.51
C GLY A 14 -25.14 -9.11 -1.72
N GLU A 15 -24.78 -10.26 -2.26
CA GLU A 15 -24.94 -11.55 -1.55
C GLU A 15 -24.10 -11.65 -0.27
N MET A 16 -22.87 -11.13 -0.27
CA MET A 16 -22.02 -11.15 0.94
C MET A 16 -22.59 -10.25 2.05
N LEU A 17 -23.07 -9.05 1.69
CA LEU A 17 -23.80 -8.18 2.60
C LEU A 17 -25.06 -8.89 3.11
N LEU A 18 -25.87 -9.43 2.22
CA LEU A 18 -27.10 -10.15 2.58
C LEU A 18 -26.84 -11.35 3.48
N ALA A 19 -25.77 -12.12 3.25
CA ALA A 19 -25.36 -13.24 4.10
C ALA A 19 -24.91 -12.78 5.49
N GLY A 20 -24.17 -11.67 5.58
CA GLY A 20 -23.78 -11.06 6.86
C GLY A 20 -24.98 -10.54 7.67
N TYR A 21 -25.98 -9.99 6.97
CA TYR A 21 -27.22 -9.46 7.55
C TYR A 21 -28.33 -10.52 7.72
N ALA A 22 -28.19 -11.73 7.18
CA ALA A 22 -29.21 -12.78 7.24
C ALA A 22 -29.65 -13.13 8.67
N ARG A 23 -28.73 -13.04 9.63
CA ARG A 23 -29.01 -13.27 11.07
C ARG A 23 -29.92 -12.21 11.70
N HIS A 24 -30.01 -11.03 11.09
CA HIS A 24 -30.96 -9.97 11.48
C HIS A 24 -32.29 -10.06 10.73
N CYS A 25 -32.43 -11.01 9.80
CA CYS A 25 -33.65 -11.31 9.06
C CYS A 25 -34.43 -12.49 9.68
N THR A 26 -33.89 -13.17 10.69
CA THR A 26 -34.44 -14.40 11.29
C THR A 26 -34.83 -14.21 12.76
N ASP A 27 -35.72 -13.27 13.05
CA ASP A 27 -36.51 -13.30 14.28
C ASP A 27 -37.99 -13.41 13.91
N MET A 28 -38.44 -14.65 13.68
CA MET A 28 -39.84 -15.02 13.92
C MET A 28 -39.87 -16.47 14.40
N THR A 29 -40.31 -16.64 15.63
CA THR A 29 -40.63 -17.90 16.31
C THR A 29 -41.40 -18.88 15.44
N PRO A 30 -41.15 -20.20 15.50
CA PRO A 30 -41.97 -21.17 14.78
C PRO A 30 -43.33 -21.30 15.48
N ALA A 31 -44.35 -20.65 14.94
CA ALA A 31 -45.73 -20.96 15.30
C ALA A 31 -46.04 -22.37 14.77
N THR A 32 -46.17 -23.31 15.70
CA THR A 32 -46.53 -24.71 15.49
C THR A 32 -47.86 -24.84 14.75
N ASN A 33 -47.88 -25.66 13.70
CA ASN A 33 -49.10 -26.10 13.02
C ASN A 33 -49.99 -26.91 13.96
N GLY A 34 -51.21 -26.45 14.24
CA GLY A 34 -52.25 -27.19 14.95
C GLY A 34 -53.63 -26.60 14.71
N HIS A 35 -54.51 -27.38 14.08
CA HIS A 35 -55.89 -27.08 13.66
C HIS A 35 -56.79 -26.32 14.66
N PRO A 36 -57.73 -25.47 14.18
CA PRO A 36 -58.99 -25.22 14.86
C PRO A 36 -60.17 -25.97 14.18
N PRO A 37 -61.19 -26.46 14.92
CA PRO A 37 -62.41 -27.03 14.36
C PRO A 37 -63.42 -25.92 13.96
N PRO A 38 -64.49 -26.25 13.20
CA PRO A 38 -65.23 -25.26 12.44
C PRO A 38 -66.43 -24.70 13.22
N GLU A 39 -66.70 -23.40 13.10
CA GLU A 39 -68.08 -22.90 13.23
C GLU A 39 -68.33 -21.56 12.49
N LYS A 40 -69.43 -21.61 11.72
CA LYS A 40 -70.22 -20.63 10.97
C LYS A 40 -70.10 -19.13 11.36
N ALA A 41 -70.00 -18.24 10.36
CA ALA A 41 -71.12 -17.42 9.86
C ALA A 41 -70.67 -16.24 8.95
N THR A 42 -71.26 -16.22 7.74
CA THR A 42 -71.75 -15.06 6.95
C THR A 42 -70.85 -13.88 6.54
N ALA A 43 -70.82 -13.71 5.20
CA ALA A 43 -71.09 -12.48 4.43
C ALA A 43 -69.91 -11.64 3.87
N THR A 44 -69.98 -11.54 2.54
CA THR A 44 -69.60 -10.46 1.62
C THR A 44 -68.14 -10.26 1.20
N ALA A 45 -67.96 -10.55 -0.10
CA ALA A 45 -66.86 -10.25 -0.99
C ALA A 45 -66.38 -8.79 -0.96
N ALA A 46 -65.06 -8.61 -0.95
CA ALA A 46 -64.33 -7.93 -2.04
C ALA A 46 -62.85 -8.28 -1.92
N ALA A 47 -62.30 -8.85 -2.99
CA ALA A 47 -60.91 -9.26 -3.09
C ALA A 47 -59.97 -8.04 -3.08
N ALA A 48 -59.11 -7.96 -2.08
CA ALA A 48 -57.83 -7.25 -2.18
C ALA A 48 -56.72 -8.30 -2.09
N ALA A 49 -55.98 -8.46 -3.18
CA ALA A 49 -54.80 -9.30 -3.23
C ALA A 49 -53.82 -8.91 -2.09
N PRO A 50 -53.14 -9.86 -1.43
CA PRO A 50 -52.09 -9.50 -0.49
C PRO A 50 -50.98 -8.84 -1.29
N THR A 51 -50.82 -7.53 -1.09
CA THR A 51 -49.70 -6.76 -1.63
C THR A 51 -48.40 -7.40 -1.17
N ALA A 52 -47.53 -7.63 -2.17
CA ALA A 52 -46.12 -7.97 -2.08
C ALA A 52 -45.51 -7.93 -0.67
N ALA A 53 -45.01 -9.09 -0.27
CA ALA A 53 -43.81 -9.30 0.54
C ALA A 53 -43.44 -8.13 1.45
N ALA A 54 -43.60 -8.33 2.75
CA ALA A 54 -42.86 -7.58 3.77
C ALA A 54 -41.36 -7.80 3.53
N ALA A 55 -40.80 -7.07 2.56
CA ALA A 55 -39.39 -7.02 2.27
C ALA A 55 -38.72 -6.49 3.52
N THR A 56 -37.96 -7.35 4.18
CA THR A 56 -37.11 -7.04 5.32
C THR A 56 -36.23 -5.85 4.93
N ARG A 57 -36.59 -4.67 5.44
CA ARG A 57 -35.92 -3.43 5.07
C ARG A 57 -34.60 -3.42 5.81
N LEU A 58 -33.49 -3.65 5.07
CA LEU A 58 -32.15 -3.48 5.60
C LEU A 58 -32.06 -2.15 6.38
N PRO A 59 -31.31 -2.11 7.50
CA PRO A 59 -31.17 -0.88 8.27
C PRO A 59 -30.65 0.23 7.35
N ARG A 60 -31.19 1.44 7.53
CA ARG A 60 -30.74 2.60 6.75
C ARG A 60 -29.26 2.84 7.02
N LEU A 61 -28.44 2.78 5.97
CA LEU A 61 -27.03 3.12 6.06
C LEU A 61 -26.87 4.64 5.93
N ARG A 62 -26.08 5.23 6.82
CA ARG A 62 -25.60 6.60 6.71
C ARG A 62 -24.11 6.55 6.40
N ILE A 63 -23.70 7.10 5.27
CA ILE A 63 -22.27 7.28 4.96
C ILE A 63 -21.78 8.45 5.82
N ALA A 64 -21.12 8.13 6.93
CA ALA A 64 -20.60 9.13 7.88
C ALA A 64 -19.22 9.66 7.48
N ALA A 65 -18.41 8.84 6.81
CA ALA A 65 -17.08 9.22 6.35
C ALA A 65 -16.73 8.46 5.07
N ILE A 66 -15.96 9.12 4.21
CA ILE A 66 -15.25 8.52 3.07
C ILE A 66 -13.78 8.87 3.27
N THR A 67 -12.89 7.89 3.18
CA THR A 67 -11.48 8.08 3.50
C THR A 67 -10.59 7.29 2.53
N ASN A 68 -9.33 7.71 2.45
CA ASN A 68 -8.29 6.95 1.78
C ASN A 68 -7.72 5.88 2.74
N ASP A 69 -7.28 4.74 2.19
CA ASP A 69 -6.72 3.62 2.93
C ASP A 69 -5.52 4.01 3.82
N THR A 70 -4.69 4.92 3.36
CA THR A 70 -3.51 5.43 4.07
C THR A 70 -3.92 6.32 5.24
N VAL A 71 -4.96 7.15 5.06
CA VAL A 71 -5.58 7.95 6.14
C VAL A 71 -6.23 7.05 7.19
N ALA A 72 -6.92 6.00 6.77
CA ALA A 72 -7.47 5.00 7.68
C ALA A 72 -6.37 4.28 8.46
N THR A 73 -5.29 3.87 7.79
CA THR A 73 -4.10 3.24 8.40
C THR A 73 -3.55 4.12 9.52
N TYR A 74 -3.33 5.41 9.26
CA TYR A 74 -2.94 6.40 10.28
C TYR A 74 -3.95 6.47 11.44
N ALA A 75 -5.23 6.69 11.13
CA ALA A 75 -6.27 6.89 12.13
C ALA A 75 -6.45 5.67 13.06
N SER A 76 -6.31 4.46 12.53
CA SER A 76 -6.44 3.22 13.29
C SER A 76 -5.39 3.08 14.40
N LEU A 77 -4.14 3.45 14.10
CA LEU A 77 -3.06 3.35 15.06
C LEU A 77 -3.04 4.56 15.98
N ALA A 78 -3.37 5.76 15.47
CA ALA A 78 -3.51 6.96 16.28
C ALA A 78 -4.62 6.83 17.34
N TYR A 79 -5.65 6.02 17.07
CA TYR A 79 -6.72 5.74 18.03
C TYR A 79 -6.32 4.71 19.11
N SER A 80 -5.49 3.73 18.78
CA SER A 80 -5.18 2.60 19.66
C SER A 80 -3.82 2.69 20.36
N SER A 81 -2.92 3.56 19.90
CA SER A 81 -1.57 3.73 20.42
C SER A 81 -1.48 4.79 21.51
N ASN A 82 -0.64 4.54 22.52
CA ASN A 82 -0.24 5.55 23.50
C ASN A 82 0.97 6.39 23.04
N SER A 83 1.61 6.00 21.94
CA SER A 83 2.76 6.69 21.34
C SER A 83 2.32 7.68 20.26
N ARG A 84 3.15 8.69 19.99
CA ARG A 84 2.90 9.70 18.96
C ARG A 84 2.94 9.07 17.56
N VAL A 85 1.78 8.88 16.95
CA VAL A 85 1.68 8.49 15.53
C VAL A 85 1.87 9.73 14.66
N ALA A 86 2.99 9.78 13.94
CA ALA A 86 3.39 10.92 13.13
C ALA A 86 2.97 10.79 11.66
N MET A 87 2.77 9.57 11.15
CA MET A 87 2.49 9.32 9.73
C MET A 87 1.72 8.00 9.55
N GLY A 88 0.92 7.92 8.48
CA GLY A 88 0.44 6.65 7.93
C GLY A 88 1.11 6.35 6.59
N LEU A 89 1.43 5.08 6.34
CA LEU A 89 2.20 4.60 5.21
C LEU A 89 1.57 3.34 4.61
N VAL A 90 1.46 3.30 3.29
CA VAL A 90 1.12 2.08 2.55
C VAL A 90 2.28 1.73 1.63
N VAL A 91 2.80 0.51 1.75
CA VAL A 91 3.79 -0.07 0.82
C VAL A 91 3.32 -1.47 0.43
N GLY A 92 2.57 -1.55 -0.66
CA GLY A 92 1.95 -2.77 -1.15
C GLY A 92 1.95 -2.79 -2.67
N THR A 93 0.79 -3.03 -3.28
CA THR A 93 0.63 -2.92 -4.73
C THR A 93 0.99 -1.52 -5.23
N GLY A 94 0.55 -0.47 -4.51
CA GLY A 94 0.96 0.92 -4.69
C GLY A 94 1.79 1.41 -3.50
N THR A 95 2.18 2.68 -3.53
CA THR A 95 2.74 3.36 -2.35
C THR A 95 2.07 4.70 -2.10
N ASN A 96 1.80 5.01 -0.84
CA ASN A 96 1.24 6.29 -0.44
C ASN A 96 1.58 6.61 1.02
N ALA A 97 1.50 7.90 1.38
CA ALA A 97 1.64 8.36 2.75
C ALA A 97 0.59 9.41 3.12
N THR A 98 0.35 9.52 4.41
CA THR A 98 -0.43 10.60 5.01
C THR A 98 0.29 11.15 6.23
N VAL A 99 0.15 12.44 6.47
CA VAL A 99 0.77 13.12 7.59
C VAL A 99 -0.16 14.21 8.13
N PRO A 100 -0.24 14.41 9.45
CA PRO A 100 -0.84 15.61 10.03
C PRO A 100 -0.01 16.84 9.66
N MET A 101 -0.64 17.85 9.08
CA MET A 101 0.02 19.10 8.68
C MET A 101 -0.66 20.29 9.36
N PRO A 102 0.11 21.29 9.84
CA PRO A 102 -0.46 22.57 10.21
C PRO A 102 -1.19 23.20 9.04
N VAL A 103 -2.39 23.74 9.27
CA VAL A 103 -3.17 24.43 8.22
C VAL A 103 -2.36 25.59 7.62
N ALA A 104 -1.56 26.28 8.44
CA ALA A 104 -0.65 27.34 8.01
C ALA A 104 0.45 26.87 7.03
N SER A 105 0.72 25.57 6.92
CA SER A 105 1.68 25.01 5.95
C SER A 105 1.06 24.73 4.57
N LEU A 106 -0.25 24.89 4.44
CA LEU A 106 -0.99 24.66 3.20
C LEU A 106 -1.26 25.96 2.46
N ALA A 107 -1.28 25.90 1.13
CA ALA A 107 -1.64 27.05 0.33
C ALA A 107 -3.12 27.44 0.56
N ALA A 108 -3.41 28.75 0.57
CA ALA A 108 -4.72 29.29 0.91
C ALA A 108 -5.89 28.67 0.11
N PHE A 109 -5.67 28.33 -1.17
CA PHE A 109 -6.71 27.69 -1.99
C PHE A 109 -7.11 26.28 -1.51
N LYS A 110 -6.22 25.58 -0.78
CA LYS A 110 -6.49 24.27 -0.17
C LYS A 110 -7.20 24.40 1.18
N THR A 111 -7.07 25.54 1.84
CA THR A 111 -7.64 25.78 3.18
C THR A 111 -8.95 26.54 3.14
N ALA A 112 -9.26 27.26 2.07
CA ALA A 112 -10.53 27.99 1.90
C ALA A 112 -11.79 27.15 2.19
N PRO A 113 -11.86 25.84 1.85
CA PRO A 113 -13.00 25.01 2.23
C PRO A 113 -13.10 24.72 3.74
N LEU A 114 -11.99 24.81 4.48
CA LEU A 114 -11.99 24.59 5.94
C LEU A 114 -12.73 25.71 6.68
N ASP A 115 -12.73 26.94 6.12
CA ASP A 115 -13.50 28.06 6.65
C ASP A 115 -15.03 27.83 6.57
N LEU A 116 -15.45 26.88 5.73
CA LEU A 116 -16.85 26.47 5.57
C LEU A 116 -17.26 25.35 6.54
N LEU A 117 -16.30 24.74 7.24
CA LEU A 117 -16.60 23.68 8.20
C LEU A 117 -17.16 24.25 9.51
N PRO A 118 -18.11 23.54 10.16
CA PRO A 118 -18.52 23.88 11.51
C PRO A 118 -17.30 23.96 12.42
N ARG A 119 -17.19 25.06 13.16
CA ARG A 119 -16.09 25.27 14.11
C ARG A 119 -16.15 24.19 15.20
N GLY A 120 -14.99 23.76 15.65
CA GLY A 120 -14.88 22.79 16.75
C GLY A 120 -15.39 23.37 18.08
N PRO A 121 -15.40 22.54 19.15
CA PRO A 121 -15.68 23.02 20.50
C PRO A 121 -14.78 24.22 20.82
N GLY A 122 -15.39 25.37 21.15
CA GLY A 122 -14.65 26.62 21.39
C GLY A 122 -14.57 27.59 20.20
N GLY A 123 -15.15 27.26 19.04
CA GLY A 123 -15.27 28.20 17.93
C GLY A 123 -13.99 28.41 17.11
N SER A 124 -12.96 27.58 17.30
CA SER A 124 -11.71 27.62 16.53
C SER A 124 -11.79 26.76 15.27
N SER A 125 -11.10 27.20 14.22
CA SER A 125 -10.73 26.38 13.07
C SER A 125 -9.72 25.31 13.49
N PRO A 126 -9.67 24.15 12.83
CA PRO A 126 -8.63 23.16 13.11
C PRO A 126 -7.24 23.73 12.80
N ASP A 127 -6.30 23.61 13.73
CA ASP A 127 -4.90 24.03 13.51
C ASP A 127 -4.11 22.99 12.71
N ILE A 128 -4.54 21.72 12.76
CA ILE A 128 -3.93 20.57 12.09
C ILE A 128 -4.96 19.86 11.22
N VAL A 129 -4.54 19.44 10.02
CA VAL A 129 -5.33 18.58 9.12
C VAL A 129 -4.50 17.39 8.67
N VAL A 130 -5.12 16.20 8.59
CA VAL A 130 -4.47 15.00 8.05
C VAL A 130 -4.52 15.06 6.52
N VAL A 131 -3.34 15.08 5.88
CA VAL A 131 -3.23 15.24 4.43
C VAL A 131 -2.94 13.88 3.80
N ASN A 132 -3.83 13.41 2.93
CA ASN A 132 -3.48 12.36 1.97
C ASN A 132 -2.54 12.96 0.92
N THR A 133 -1.30 12.50 0.86
CA THR A 133 -0.28 13.13 0.01
C THR A 133 -0.39 12.72 -1.45
N GLU A 134 -0.87 11.49 -1.72
CA GLU A 134 -0.76 10.86 -3.04
C GLU A 134 0.64 11.05 -3.63
N TRP A 135 1.68 10.88 -2.79
CA TRP A 135 3.08 11.29 -3.05
C TRP A 135 3.75 10.66 -4.28
N SER A 136 3.05 9.75 -4.95
CA SER A 136 3.55 8.99 -6.07
C SER A 136 3.04 9.51 -7.42
N VAL A 137 2.11 10.45 -7.42
CA VAL A 137 1.53 11.05 -8.63
C VAL A 137 2.56 11.97 -9.32
N VAL A 138 2.44 12.10 -10.65
CA VAL A 138 3.26 12.95 -11.51
C VAL A 138 3.59 14.33 -10.91
N GLY A 139 4.84 14.76 -11.07
CA GLY A 139 5.38 16.01 -10.50
C GLY A 139 6.25 15.82 -9.26
N THR A 140 6.35 14.59 -8.76
CA THR A 140 7.13 14.24 -7.55
C THR A 140 8.53 13.70 -7.84
N ASP A 141 8.86 13.48 -9.11
CA ASP A 141 10.11 12.83 -9.53
C ASP A 141 11.21 13.79 -9.99
N GLU A 142 10.96 15.10 -9.97
CA GLU A 142 11.99 16.10 -10.29
C GLU A 142 13.25 15.96 -9.40
N PRO A 143 13.14 15.85 -8.07
CA PRO A 143 14.32 15.64 -7.23
C PRO A 143 15.05 14.32 -7.56
N LEU A 144 14.30 13.26 -7.88
CA LEU A 144 14.86 11.96 -8.23
C LEU A 144 15.64 12.04 -9.55
N ARG A 145 15.10 12.75 -10.56
CA ARG A 145 15.78 12.99 -11.84
C ARG A 145 17.03 13.86 -11.66
N ALA A 146 16.96 14.91 -10.85
CA ALA A 146 18.10 15.79 -10.57
C ALA A 146 19.27 15.01 -9.95
N LEU A 147 18.97 13.99 -9.14
CA LEU A 147 19.95 13.10 -8.52
C LEU A 147 20.35 11.90 -9.41
N GLY A 148 19.78 11.75 -10.61
CA GLY A 148 20.07 10.62 -11.50
C GLY A 148 19.61 9.27 -10.94
N VAL A 149 18.58 9.24 -10.10
CA VAL A 149 18.06 8.01 -9.47
C VAL A 149 17.36 7.09 -10.48
N PRO A 150 16.46 7.58 -11.37
CA PRO A 150 15.80 6.72 -12.35
C PRO A 150 16.81 6.10 -13.31
N THR A 151 16.72 4.79 -13.49
CA THR A 151 17.57 4.01 -14.40
C THR A 151 16.91 3.85 -15.78
N PRO A 152 17.66 3.39 -16.80
CA PRO A 152 17.06 3.01 -18.09
C PRO A 152 15.96 1.95 -17.97
N TRP A 153 16.04 1.04 -16.99
CA TRP A 153 15.00 0.04 -16.74
C TRP A 153 13.73 0.64 -16.16
N ASP A 154 13.83 1.66 -15.30
CA ASP A 154 12.67 2.40 -14.80
C ASP A 154 11.98 3.17 -15.95
N ALA A 155 12.77 3.74 -16.87
CA ALA A 155 12.25 4.40 -18.05
C ALA A 155 11.53 3.42 -19.01
N ALA A 156 12.11 2.23 -19.24
CA ALA A 156 11.49 1.18 -20.04
C ALA A 156 10.18 0.68 -19.41
N LEU A 157 10.17 0.47 -18.09
CA LEU A 157 8.97 0.08 -17.34
C LEU A 157 7.87 1.15 -17.44
N SER A 158 8.23 2.42 -17.24
CA SER A 158 7.31 3.56 -17.38
C SER A 158 6.71 3.64 -18.78
N ALA A 159 7.55 3.54 -19.84
CA ALA A 159 7.11 3.60 -21.23
C ALA A 159 6.15 2.46 -21.60
N ALA A 160 6.29 1.29 -20.98
CA ALA A 160 5.42 0.14 -21.21
C ALA A 160 4.09 0.21 -20.44
N CYS A 161 3.88 1.19 -19.54
CA CYS A 161 2.64 1.35 -18.81
C CYS A 161 1.53 2.01 -19.65
N GLU A 162 0.26 1.81 -19.26
CA GLU A 162 -0.90 2.43 -19.92
C GLU A 162 -0.87 3.96 -19.87
N SER A 163 -0.27 4.53 -18.82
CA SER A 163 -0.08 5.96 -18.64
C SER A 163 1.37 6.21 -18.23
N PRO A 164 2.29 6.31 -19.21
CA PRO A 164 3.71 6.54 -18.95
C PRO A 164 3.92 7.82 -18.15
N GLY A 165 4.80 7.77 -17.14
CA GLY A 165 5.13 8.91 -16.29
C GLY A 165 4.04 9.32 -15.29
N PHE A 166 2.93 8.59 -15.19
CA PHE A 166 1.84 8.94 -14.26
C PHE A 166 2.23 8.74 -12.79
N GLN A 167 3.01 7.69 -12.51
CA GLN A 167 3.39 7.29 -11.15
C GLN A 167 4.90 7.00 -11.02
N PRO A 168 5.76 7.99 -11.27
CA PRO A 168 7.19 7.78 -11.43
C PRO A 168 7.85 7.16 -10.20
N VAL A 169 7.39 7.51 -9.00
CA VAL A 169 7.89 6.94 -7.74
C VAL A 169 7.43 5.49 -7.56
N GLU A 170 6.20 5.15 -7.96
CA GLU A 170 5.70 3.77 -7.79
C GLU A 170 6.48 2.78 -8.65
N TYR A 171 6.94 3.19 -9.83
CA TYR A 171 7.76 2.33 -10.70
C TYR A 171 9.03 1.81 -9.99
N MET A 172 9.56 2.58 -9.04
CA MET A 172 10.75 2.23 -8.29
C MET A 172 10.47 1.59 -6.92
N THR A 173 9.26 1.74 -6.37
CA THR A 173 8.96 1.43 -4.97
C THR A 173 7.81 0.46 -4.76
N ALA A 174 6.80 0.47 -5.63
CA ALA A 174 5.57 -0.25 -5.41
C ALA A 174 5.64 -1.70 -5.90
N GLY A 175 5.03 -2.60 -5.14
CA GLY A 175 5.03 -4.05 -5.41
C GLY A 175 4.40 -4.43 -6.73
N ARG A 176 3.60 -3.57 -7.37
CA ARG A 176 3.13 -3.77 -8.75
C ARG A 176 4.28 -3.83 -9.76
N TYR A 177 5.39 -3.15 -9.48
CA TYR A 177 6.45 -2.89 -10.46
C TYR A 177 7.79 -3.53 -10.11
N LEU A 178 8.07 -3.84 -8.83
CA LEU A 178 9.36 -4.41 -8.42
C LEU A 178 9.72 -5.70 -9.18
N GLY A 179 8.76 -6.61 -9.35
CA GLY A 179 8.96 -7.84 -10.13
C GLY A 179 9.29 -7.59 -11.60
N GLU A 180 8.59 -6.67 -12.25
CA GLU A 180 8.85 -6.32 -13.65
C GLU A 180 10.20 -5.63 -13.81
N LEU A 181 10.59 -4.79 -12.87
CA LEU A 181 11.91 -4.17 -12.87
C LEU A 181 13.03 -5.21 -12.74
N VAL A 182 12.87 -6.19 -11.85
CA VAL A 182 13.80 -7.33 -11.75
C VAL A 182 13.86 -8.10 -13.06
N ARG A 183 12.73 -8.35 -13.72
CA ARG A 183 12.68 -9.03 -15.01
C ARG A 183 13.45 -8.28 -16.08
N LEU A 184 13.24 -6.97 -16.21
CA LEU A 184 13.91 -6.13 -17.22
C LEU A 184 15.43 -6.14 -17.03
N VAL A 185 15.91 -6.01 -15.80
CA VAL A 185 17.34 -6.09 -15.48
C VAL A 185 17.86 -7.51 -15.76
N LEU A 186 17.16 -8.55 -15.31
CA LEU A 186 17.58 -9.94 -15.46
C LEU A 186 17.67 -10.34 -16.93
N VAL A 187 16.68 -10.01 -17.76
CA VAL A 187 16.68 -10.31 -19.21
C VAL A 187 17.89 -9.69 -19.88
N GLN A 188 18.21 -8.43 -19.58
CA GLN A 188 19.39 -7.77 -20.12
C GLN A 188 20.70 -8.43 -19.68
N LEU A 189 20.81 -8.83 -18.40
CA LEU A 189 22.02 -9.49 -17.89
C LEU A 189 22.17 -10.93 -18.40
N LEU A 190 21.06 -11.60 -18.73
CA LEU A 190 21.07 -12.91 -19.40
C LEU A 190 21.34 -12.81 -20.91
N LEU A 191 21.18 -11.62 -21.51
CA LEU A 191 21.46 -11.30 -22.91
C LEU A 191 22.52 -10.20 -23.05
N PRO A 192 23.78 -10.42 -22.62
CA PRO A 192 24.82 -9.41 -22.78
C PRO A 192 24.95 -9.03 -24.27
N PRO A 193 24.71 -7.77 -24.66
CA PRO A 193 24.72 -7.35 -26.07
C PRO A 193 26.08 -7.57 -26.73
N GLU A 194 27.17 -7.48 -25.94
CA GLU A 194 28.54 -7.69 -26.41
C GLU A 194 28.85 -9.15 -26.77
N GLU A 195 28.03 -10.10 -26.31
CA GLU A 195 28.18 -11.53 -26.59
C GLU A 195 27.28 -12.02 -27.75
N GLY A 196 26.48 -11.13 -28.34
CA GLY A 196 25.56 -11.48 -29.44
C GLY A 196 24.40 -12.39 -29.02
N GLY A 197 24.05 -12.40 -27.73
CA GLY A 197 22.91 -13.17 -27.20
C GLY A 197 21.60 -12.72 -27.85
N ARG A 198 20.73 -13.68 -28.16
CA ARG A 198 19.42 -13.42 -28.78
C ARG A 198 18.28 -13.78 -27.84
N GLU A 199 17.18 -13.03 -27.89
CA GLU A 199 16.01 -13.28 -27.02
C GLU A 199 15.46 -14.70 -27.15
N GLU A 200 15.56 -15.32 -28.33
CA GLU A 200 15.14 -16.70 -28.58
C GLU A 200 15.93 -17.75 -27.78
N GLU A 201 17.06 -17.36 -27.17
CA GLU A 201 17.86 -18.19 -26.28
C GLU A 201 17.35 -18.17 -24.83
N LEU A 202 16.42 -17.28 -24.47
CA LEU A 202 15.80 -17.23 -23.15
C LEU A 202 14.48 -18.02 -23.09
N PRO A 203 14.02 -18.39 -21.89
CA PRO A 203 12.66 -18.88 -21.68
C PRO A 203 11.63 -17.90 -22.24
N PRO A 204 10.74 -18.31 -23.16
CA PRO A 204 9.76 -17.40 -23.76
C PRO A 204 8.89 -16.68 -22.73
N ARG A 205 8.51 -17.39 -21.66
CA ARG A 205 7.75 -16.81 -20.53
C ARG A 205 8.48 -15.68 -19.82
N LEU A 206 9.82 -15.71 -19.76
CA LEU A 206 10.60 -14.65 -19.09
C LEU A 206 10.59 -13.34 -19.90
N LEU A 207 10.32 -13.40 -21.21
CA LEU A 207 10.21 -12.24 -22.08
C LEU A 207 8.85 -11.53 -21.93
N GLU A 208 7.84 -12.20 -21.38
CA GLU A 208 6.52 -11.63 -21.17
C GLU A 208 6.53 -10.54 -20.09
N LYS A 209 5.82 -9.44 -20.35
CA LYS A 209 5.63 -8.35 -19.38
C LYS A 209 4.97 -8.89 -18.10
N ASN A 210 5.51 -8.51 -16.95
CA ASN A 210 5.09 -8.93 -15.61
C ASN A 210 5.25 -10.43 -15.32
N ALA A 211 6.07 -11.15 -16.09
CA ALA A 211 6.30 -12.58 -15.87
C ALA A 211 6.96 -12.91 -14.53
N VAL A 212 7.73 -11.98 -13.98
CA VAL A 212 8.31 -12.08 -12.63
C VAL A 212 7.44 -11.26 -11.69
N SER A 213 6.73 -11.92 -10.77
CA SER A 213 5.90 -11.24 -9.79
C SER A 213 6.69 -10.91 -8.52
N THR A 214 6.38 -9.78 -7.88
CA THR A 214 6.94 -9.44 -6.56
C THR A 214 6.63 -10.51 -5.50
N ARG A 215 5.48 -11.18 -5.61
CA ARG A 215 5.15 -12.33 -4.76
C ARG A 215 6.15 -13.47 -4.95
N PHE A 216 6.47 -13.85 -6.19
CA PHE A 216 7.47 -14.89 -6.46
C PHE A 216 8.84 -14.52 -5.88
N LEU A 217 9.25 -13.26 -6.04
CA LEU A 217 10.50 -12.77 -5.43
C LEU A 217 10.48 -12.92 -3.90
N ALA A 218 9.40 -12.49 -3.24
CA ALA A 218 9.28 -12.58 -1.79
C ALA A 218 9.20 -14.02 -1.27
N THR A 219 8.41 -14.89 -1.91
CA THR A 219 8.07 -16.21 -1.35
C THR A 219 8.97 -17.34 -1.83
N ALA A 220 9.56 -17.22 -3.02
CA ALA A 220 10.40 -18.26 -3.62
C ALA A 220 11.87 -17.84 -3.71
N VAL A 221 12.17 -16.61 -4.13
CA VAL A 221 13.57 -16.16 -4.25
C VAL A 221 14.14 -15.84 -2.87
N ALA A 222 13.54 -14.92 -2.11
CA ALA A 222 14.08 -14.47 -0.83
C ALA A 222 14.09 -15.55 0.27
N LEU A 223 13.11 -16.46 0.28
CA LEU A 223 12.99 -17.51 1.30
C LEU A 223 13.64 -18.85 0.91
N ALA A 224 14.11 -19.02 -0.32
CA ALA A 224 14.73 -20.28 -0.72
C ALA A 224 16.04 -20.50 0.06
N GLY A 225 16.00 -21.43 1.01
CA GLY A 225 17.18 -21.90 1.75
C GLY A 225 18.09 -22.84 0.96
N ASP A 226 17.65 -23.27 -0.24
CA ASP A 226 18.40 -24.14 -1.14
C ASP A 226 18.18 -23.69 -2.59
N ASP A 227 19.29 -23.57 -3.34
CA ASP A 227 19.28 -23.17 -4.75
C ASP A 227 18.70 -24.27 -5.67
N ASP A 228 18.76 -25.56 -5.29
CA ASP A 228 18.15 -26.63 -6.08
C ASP A 228 16.62 -26.56 -6.06
N ALA A 229 16.04 -26.19 -4.91
CA ALA A 229 14.60 -25.95 -4.80
C ALA A 229 14.16 -24.75 -5.66
N LEU A 230 14.89 -23.64 -5.59
CA LEU A 230 14.61 -22.46 -6.42
C LEU A 230 14.76 -22.78 -7.91
N LYS A 231 15.81 -23.54 -8.29
CA LYS A 231 16.02 -23.97 -9.67
C LYS A 231 14.85 -24.77 -10.21
N ARG A 232 14.30 -25.74 -9.46
CA ARG A 232 13.10 -26.49 -9.88
C ARG A 232 11.91 -25.57 -10.15
N SER A 233 11.65 -24.61 -9.26
CA SER A 233 10.57 -23.63 -9.48
C SER A 233 10.83 -22.75 -10.71
N LEU A 234 12.08 -22.39 -10.96
CA LEU A 234 12.46 -21.61 -12.14
C LEU A 234 12.31 -22.42 -13.44
N ASP A 235 12.68 -23.70 -13.44
CA ASP A 235 12.49 -24.61 -14.58
C ASP A 235 10.99 -24.80 -14.89
N GLU A 236 10.13 -24.87 -13.87
CA GLU A 236 8.68 -24.97 -14.02
C GLU A 236 8.04 -23.68 -14.53
N LEU A 237 8.43 -22.53 -13.98
CA LEU A 237 7.86 -21.22 -14.33
C LEU A 237 8.37 -20.71 -15.67
N TYR A 238 9.67 -20.91 -15.94
CA TYR A 238 10.38 -20.39 -17.10
C TYR A 238 11.12 -21.53 -17.83
N PRO A 239 10.38 -22.45 -18.47
CA PRO A 239 10.98 -23.57 -19.17
C PRO A 239 11.82 -23.10 -20.36
N PRO A 240 12.90 -23.83 -20.70
CA PRO A 240 13.77 -23.48 -21.81
C PRO A 240 13.01 -23.46 -23.15
N PRO A 241 13.50 -22.70 -24.14
CA PRO A 241 12.87 -22.62 -25.45
C PRO A 241 12.89 -24.00 -26.16
N PRO A 242 11.85 -24.35 -26.94
CA PRO A 242 11.67 -25.69 -27.53
C PRO A 242 12.69 -26.06 -28.61
N SER A 243 13.44 -25.11 -29.15
CA SER A 243 14.46 -25.35 -30.16
C SER A 243 15.65 -24.45 -29.88
N SER A 244 16.71 -25.00 -29.27
CA SER A 244 17.98 -24.28 -29.12
C SER A 244 18.70 -24.27 -30.47
N ALA A 245 18.22 -23.44 -31.40
CA ALA A 245 18.73 -23.29 -32.76
C ALA A 245 20.23 -22.90 -32.81
N ALA A 246 20.80 -22.46 -31.68
CA ALA A 246 22.20 -22.07 -31.51
C ALA A 246 23.10 -23.13 -30.83
N GLY A 247 22.61 -24.35 -30.56
CA GLY A 247 23.42 -25.42 -29.96
C GLY A 247 23.76 -25.23 -28.47
N ARG A 248 23.28 -24.17 -27.81
CA ARG A 248 23.30 -24.00 -26.35
C ARG A 248 21.89 -24.07 -25.80
N ALA A 249 21.61 -25.07 -24.96
CA ALA A 249 20.36 -25.15 -24.23
C ALA A 249 20.38 -24.16 -23.05
N PHE A 250 19.30 -23.39 -22.88
CA PHE A 250 19.13 -22.58 -21.68
C PHE A 250 18.97 -23.49 -20.46
N ALA A 251 19.68 -23.16 -19.38
CA ALA A 251 19.48 -23.78 -18.08
C ALA A 251 19.61 -22.75 -16.97
N TRP A 252 18.85 -22.90 -15.88
CA TRP A 252 19.06 -22.16 -14.65
C TRP A 252 20.30 -22.70 -13.92
N THR A 253 21.47 -22.17 -14.28
CA THR A 253 22.74 -22.47 -13.60
C THR A 253 22.83 -21.75 -12.26
N ALA A 254 23.70 -22.21 -11.36
CA ALA A 254 23.96 -21.54 -10.08
C ALA A 254 24.31 -20.05 -10.27
N GLN A 255 25.07 -19.71 -11.32
CA GLN A 255 25.38 -18.33 -11.67
C GLN A 255 24.14 -17.51 -12.01
N ARG A 256 23.21 -18.05 -12.81
CA ARG A 256 21.97 -17.36 -13.21
C ARG A 256 20.99 -17.23 -12.05
N VAL A 257 20.93 -18.23 -11.17
CA VAL A 257 20.15 -18.16 -9.93
C VAL A 257 20.73 -17.10 -8.99
N GLY A 258 22.05 -17.07 -8.81
CA GLY A 258 22.74 -16.03 -8.05
C GLY A 258 22.51 -14.63 -8.62
N LEU A 259 22.50 -14.49 -9.94
CA LEU A 259 22.18 -13.25 -10.63
C LEU A 259 20.74 -12.77 -10.33
N LEU A 260 19.75 -13.67 -10.42
CA LEU A 260 18.36 -13.35 -10.05
C LEU A 260 18.28 -12.85 -8.59
N ARG A 261 18.95 -13.52 -7.65
CA ARG A 261 18.98 -13.12 -6.24
C ARG A 261 19.59 -11.73 -6.07
N ALA A 262 20.76 -11.49 -6.69
CA ALA A 262 21.46 -10.20 -6.60
C ALA A 262 20.63 -9.04 -7.18
N VAL A 263 19.97 -9.26 -8.33
CA VAL A 263 19.10 -8.25 -8.94
C VAL A 263 17.86 -8.00 -8.07
N ALA A 264 17.23 -9.06 -7.54
CA ALA A 264 16.08 -8.93 -6.65
C ALA A 264 16.42 -8.15 -5.38
N GLU A 265 17.56 -8.45 -4.75
CA GLU A 265 18.06 -7.75 -3.59
C GLU A 265 18.38 -6.28 -3.90
N ALA A 266 19.08 -5.99 -5.02
CA ALA A 266 19.39 -4.63 -5.42
C ALA A 266 18.13 -3.77 -5.63
N VAL A 267 17.11 -4.32 -6.29
CA VAL A 267 15.81 -3.66 -6.49
C VAL A 267 15.09 -3.46 -5.16
N GLN A 268 15.10 -4.46 -4.28
CA GLN A 268 14.48 -4.39 -2.96
C GLN A 268 15.13 -3.32 -2.08
N VAL A 269 16.46 -3.34 -1.96
CA VAL A 269 17.24 -2.38 -1.18
C VAL A 269 17.01 -0.97 -1.68
N ARG A 270 17.04 -0.76 -3.01
CA ARG A 270 16.75 0.54 -3.61
C ARG A 270 15.34 1.02 -3.29
N SER A 271 14.33 0.15 -3.42
CA SER A 271 12.93 0.48 -3.09
C SER A 271 12.79 0.90 -1.63
N ALA A 272 13.31 0.12 -0.69
CA ALA A 272 13.26 0.41 0.73
C ALA A 272 14.00 1.71 1.09
N ALA A 273 15.16 1.97 0.49
CA ALA A 273 15.92 3.21 0.69
C ALA A 273 15.16 4.45 0.20
N LEU A 274 14.48 4.35 -0.95
CA LEU A 274 13.65 5.44 -1.48
C LEU A 274 12.44 5.71 -0.60
N VAL A 275 11.75 4.66 -0.14
CA VAL A 275 10.62 4.80 0.80
C VAL A 275 11.10 5.44 2.12
N ALA A 276 12.24 5.01 2.66
CA ALA A 276 12.85 5.62 3.84
C ALA A 276 13.15 7.12 3.64
N ALA A 277 13.73 7.50 2.49
CA ALA A 277 14.01 8.89 2.15
C ALA A 277 12.73 9.74 2.09
N MET A 278 11.66 9.20 1.51
CA MET A 278 10.37 9.90 1.45
C MET A 278 9.70 10.03 2.83
N ILE A 279 9.80 9.00 3.69
CA ILE A 279 9.33 9.07 5.08
C ILE A 279 10.04 10.20 5.82
N VAL A 280 11.37 10.20 5.80
CA VAL A 280 12.17 11.23 6.49
C VAL A 280 11.92 12.62 5.91
N GLY A 281 11.83 12.76 4.59
CA GLY A 281 11.53 14.03 3.93
C GLY A 281 10.17 14.59 4.32
N LEU A 282 9.14 13.74 4.41
CA LEU A 282 7.79 14.17 4.80
C LEU A 282 7.71 14.50 6.30
N LEU A 283 8.35 13.72 7.17
CA LEU A 283 8.50 14.05 8.59
C LEU A 283 9.24 15.39 8.78
N ALA A 284 10.29 15.65 7.99
CA ALA A 284 11.00 16.91 8.01
C ALA A 284 10.09 18.07 7.58
N ARG A 285 9.27 17.84 6.54
CA ARG A 285 8.34 18.85 6.04
C ARG A 285 7.33 19.31 7.09
N VAL A 286 6.92 18.44 7.99
CA VAL A 286 5.97 18.73 9.09
C VAL A 286 6.66 19.09 10.42
N GLY A 287 7.99 19.15 10.43
CA GLY A 287 8.78 19.55 11.61
C GLY A 287 9.03 18.45 12.64
N GLU A 288 8.65 17.21 12.34
CA GLU A 288 8.86 16.05 13.23
C GLU A 288 10.33 15.63 13.26
N VAL A 289 11.11 15.90 12.20
CA VAL A 289 12.58 15.74 12.17
C VAL A 289 13.24 16.93 11.47
N GLN A 290 14.55 17.06 11.60
CA GLN A 290 15.33 18.14 10.99
C GLN A 290 16.32 17.59 9.96
N LEU A 291 16.47 18.31 8.86
CA LEU A 291 17.49 18.07 7.84
C LEU A 291 18.30 19.36 7.69
N ASP A 292 19.55 19.32 8.11
CA ASP A 292 20.49 20.41 7.91
C ASP A 292 20.93 20.41 6.43
N GLY A 293 21.00 21.58 5.80
CA GLY A 293 21.65 21.71 4.49
C GLY A 293 23.15 21.42 4.59
N GLU A 294 23.87 21.43 3.45
CA GLU A 294 25.31 21.05 3.37
C GLU A 294 26.28 21.87 4.28
N ALA A 295 25.82 22.90 5.00
CA ALA A 295 26.66 23.86 5.73
C ALA A 295 26.44 23.92 7.26
N GLY A 296 25.73 22.98 7.88
CA GLY A 296 25.33 23.07 9.30
C GLY A 296 26.12 22.19 10.27
N GLY A 297 27.44 22.37 10.40
CA GLY A 297 28.24 21.69 11.43
C GLY A 297 28.50 22.58 12.63
N ASP A 298 27.79 22.39 13.74
CA ASP A 298 28.16 22.92 15.06
C ASP A 298 28.53 21.77 16.00
N ASP A 299 29.66 21.91 16.70
CA ASP A 299 30.39 20.86 17.42
C ASP A 299 30.05 20.81 18.91
N GLY A 300 28.78 20.57 19.22
CA GLY A 300 28.32 20.21 20.56
C GLY A 300 28.17 18.70 20.73
N ALA A 301 28.62 18.16 21.87
CA ALA A 301 28.42 16.76 22.26
C ALA A 301 26.93 16.50 22.56
N ALA A 302 26.37 15.40 22.03
CA ALA A 302 25.00 14.98 22.30
C ALA A 302 24.94 14.21 23.62
N GLU A 303 24.16 14.70 24.59
CA GLU A 303 23.83 13.97 25.81
C GLU A 303 22.85 12.82 25.50
N GLU A 304 22.95 11.71 26.24
CA GLU A 304 22.01 10.59 26.17
C GLU A 304 20.66 11.03 26.77
N VAL A 305 19.75 11.47 25.91
CA VAL A 305 18.36 11.80 26.27
C VAL A 305 17.45 10.64 25.88
N GLU A 306 16.43 10.36 26.70
CA GLU A 306 15.34 9.44 26.35
C GLU A 306 14.72 9.87 25.02
N LYS A 307 14.73 8.97 24.03
CA LYS A 307 14.33 9.32 22.67
C LYS A 307 12.81 9.39 22.56
N GLU A 308 12.31 10.49 22.00
CA GLU A 308 10.93 10.59 21.55
C GLU A 308 10.71 9.60 20.38
N GLU A 309 9.76 8.68 20.57
CA GLU A 309 9.36 7.73 19.53
C GLU A 309 8.27 8.33 18.63
N LEU A 310 8.61 8.47 17.35
CA LEU A 310 7.73 8.89 16.28
C LEU A 310 7.26 7.66 15.51
N VAL A 311 5.99 7.30 15.68
CA VAL A 311 5.43 6.09 15.07
C VAL A 311 4.93 6.39 13.66
N VAL A 312 5.38 5.60 12.70
CA VAL A 312 4.87 5.54 11.34
C VAL A 312 3.99 4.29 11.22
N ALA A 313 2.67 4.48 11.18
CA ALA A 313 1.70 3.41 11.03
C ALA A 313 1.77 2.85 9.61
N HIS A 314 2.15 1.59 9.43
CA HIS A 314 2.30 1.00 8.08
C HIS A 314 1.35 -0.16 7.81
N THR A 315 1.03 -0.34 6.53
CA THR A 315 0.40 -1.54 5.99
C THR A 315 0.86 -1.78 4.55
N GLY A 316 0.46 -2.92 3.97
CA GLY A 316 0.74 -3.28 2.58
C GLY A 316 1.64 -4.50 2.44
N GLY A 317 1.39 -5.28 1.37
CA GLY A 317 2.02 -6.59 1.21
C GLY A 317 3.54 -6.56 1.04
N VAL A 318 4.13 -5.48 0.54
CA VAL A 318 5.59 -5.43 0.36
C VAL A 318 6.28 -5.26 1.71
N ILE A 319 5.90 -4.25 2.48
CA ILE A 319 6.53 -4.00 3.79
C ILE A 319 6.22 -5.10 4.82
N LEU A 320 5.07 -5.77 4.71
CA LEU A 320 4.67 -6.84 5.64
C LEU A 320 5.19 -8.23 5.26
N GLN A 321 5.40 -8.52 3.97
CA GLN A 321 5.59 -9.90 3.51
C GLN A 321 6.84 -10.10 2.65
N TYR A 322 7.52 -9.04 2.18
CA TYR A 322 8.79 -9.19 1.47
C TYR A 322 9.92 -9.31 2.51
N PRO A 323 10.54 -10.50 2.70
CA PRO A 323 11.54 -10.70 3.75
C PRO A 323 12.69 -9.69 3.67
N GLY A 324 13.03 -9.06 4.80
CA GLY A 324 14.10 -8.07 4.89
C GLY A 324 13.69 -6.64 4.51
N TYR A 325 12.52 -6.43 3.89
CA TYR A 325 12.14 -5.11 3.39
C TYR A 325 11.96 -4.09 4.52
N LEU A 326 11.23 -4.48 5.58
CA LEU A 326 10.97 -3.63 6.73
C LEU A 326 12.29 -3.25 7.42
N GLU A 327 13.15 -4.23 7.69
CA GLU A 327 14.42 -4.05 8.38
C GLU A 327 15.39 -3.15 7.58
N ILE A 328 15.44 -3.32 6.26
CA ILE A 328 16.23 -2.44 5.39
C ILE A 328 15.67 -1.01 5.39
N CYS A 329 14.34 -0.87 5.35
CA CYS A 329 13.69 0.44 5.40
C CYS A 329 14.00 1.17 6.72
N GLU A 330 13.82 0.49 7.86
CA GLU A 330 14.15 1.02 9.19
C GLU A 330 15.62 1.42 9.30
N LYS A 331 16.53 0.57 8.80
CA LYS A 331 17.96 0.88 8.77
C LYS A 331 18.28 2.16 7.98
N TRP A 332 17.62 2.37 6.84
CA TRP A 332 17.79 3.60 6.06
C TRP A 332 17.17 4.81 6.74
N ILE A 333 16.00 4.66 7.39
CA ILE A 333 15.40 5.72 8.22
C ILE A 333 16.37 6.15 9.31
N ASP A 334 16.92 5.22 10.08
CA ASP A 334 17.90 5.50 11.15
C ASP A 334 19.15 6.19 10.59
N THR A 335 19.64 5.73 9.45
CA THR A 335 20.81 6.34 8.77
C THR A 335 20.52 7.77 8.34
N LEU A 336 19.35 8.04 7.77
CA LEU A 336 18.96 9.36 7.27
C LEU A 336 18.66 10.34 8.41
N ILE A 337 18.03 9.87 9.50
CA ILE A 337 17.76 10.70 10.68
C ILE A 337 19.07 11.10 11.37
N SER A 338 19.95 10.12 11.60
CA SER A 338 21.23 10.35 12.28
C SER A 338 22.18 11.24 11.47
N LYS A 339 22.23 11.07 10.14
CA LYS A 339 23.06 11.91 9.25
C LYS A 339 22.39 13.22 8.85
N GLY A 340 21.07 13.31 8.93
CA GLY A 340 20.31 14.46 8.48
C GLY A 340 20.46 15.69 9.37
N SER A 341 20.53 15.50 10.70
CA SER A 341 20.84 16.58 11.64
C SER A 341 21.20 16.02 13.02
N ARG A 342 22.18 16.62 13.70
CA ARG A 342 22.46 16.29 15.12
C ARG A 342 21.27 16.62 16.03
N ARG A 343 20.37 17.53 15.62
CA ARG A 343 19.15 17.87 16.37
C ARG A 343 18.14 16.72 16.45
N ASN A 344 18.35 15.66 15.67
CA ASN A 344 17.55 14.45 15.76
C ASN A 344 18.05 13.46 16.81
N ALA A 345 19.10 13.78 17.60
CA ALA A 345 19.69 12.84 18.57
C ALA A 345 18.66 12.26 19.56
N GLY A 346 17.67 13.07 19.97
CA GLY A 346 16.57 12.67 20.84
C GLY A 346 15.35 12.09 20.13
N LYS A 347 15.43 11.74 18.83
CA LYS A 347 14.30 11.24 18.04
C LYS A 347 14.57 9.83 17.54
N ARG A 348 13.53 9.01 17.54
CA ARG A 348 13.54 7.67 16.95
C ARG A 348 12.27 7.46 16.14
N VAL A 349 12.40 7.14 14.86
CA VAL A 349 11.25 6.78 14.03
C VAL A 349 11.09 5.27 14.07
N VAL A 350 9.86 4.81 14.33
CA VAL A 350 9.53 3.39 14.44
C VAL A 350 8.40 3.06 13.48
N LEU A 351 8.56 2.01 12.68
CA LEU A 351 7.51 1.50 11.82
C LEU A 351 6.67 0.49 12.62
N SER A 352 5.38 0.78 12.76
CA SER A 352 4.45 -0.11 13.47
C SER A 352 3.31 -0.55 12.56
N GLU A 353 3.04 -1.85 12.54
CA GLU A 353 1.95 -2.42 11.73
C GLU A 353 0.59 -1.93 12.24
N ALA A 354 -0.20 -1.37 11.32
CA ALA A 354 -1.60 -1.06 11.55
C ALA A 354 -2.49 -2.22 11.07
N LYS A 355 -2.62 -3.25 11.92
CA LYS A 355 -3.42 -4.44 11.62
C LYS A 355 -4.88 -4.06 11.37
N ASP A 356 -5.42 -4.47 10.22
CA ASP A 356 -6.76 -4.10 9.77
C ASP A 356 -7.02 -2.58 9.72
N GLY A 357 -5.96 -1.78 9.57
CA GLY A 357 -6.02 -0.33 9.71
C GLY A 357 -6.97 0.36 8.74
N GLY A 358 -7.15 -0.18 7.53
CA GLY A 358 -8.13 0.31 6.57
C GLY A 358 -9.57 0.25 7.08
N VAL A 359 -9.93 -0.81 7.81
CA VAL A 359 -11.28 -1.02 8.35
C VAL A 359 -11.47 -0.30 9.68
N ILE A 360 -10.52 -0.49 10.61
CA ILE A 360 -10.58 0.13 11.94
C ILE A 360 -10.53 1.65 11.80
N GLY A 361 -9.62 2.18 10.98
CA GLY A 361 -9.50 3.62 10.76
C GLY A 361 -10.73 4.25 10.14
N ALA A 362 -11.38 3.57 9.18
CA ALA A 362 -12.64 4.03 8.62
C ALA A 362 -13.75 4.07 9.69
N ALA A 363 -13.80 3.07 10.59
CA ALA A 363 -14.74 3.04 11.71
C ALA A 363 -14.47 4.16 12.73
N VAL A 364 -13.20 4.41 13.08
CA VAL A 364 -12.78 5.52 13.95
C VAL A 364 -13.26 6.86 13.38
N LEU A 365 -12.96 7.12 12.10
CA LEU A 365 -13.38 8.35 11.42
C LEU A 365 -14.90 8.48 11.38
N ALA A 366 -15.63 7.40 11.07
CA ALA A 366 -17.10 7.41 11.11
C ALA A 366 -17.64 7.71 12.53
N GLY A 367 -16.99 7.19 13.57
CA GLY A 367 -17.32 7.44 14.98
C GLY A 367 -17.15 8.89 15.40
N MET A 368 -16.13 9.60 14.87
CA MET A 368 -15.92 11.02 15.13
C MET A 368 -17.08 11.92 14.66
N PHE A 369 -17.89 11.46 13.70
CA PHE A 369 -19.07 12.16 13.17
C PHE A 369 -20.40 11.55 13.65
N ALA A 370 -20.38 10.67 14.64
CA ALA A 370 -21.57 10.03 15.18
C ALA A 370 -22.42 10.97 16.06
N ASP A 371 -21.79 11.94 16.74
CA ASP A 371 -22.44 12.84 17.71
C ASP A 371 -22.88 14.19 17.14
N VAL A 372 -22.69 14.43 15.84
CA VAL A 372 -23.25 15.62 15.16
C VAL A 372 -24.74 15.37 14.91
N ARG A 373 -25.57 15.64 15.92
CA ARG A 373 -27.04 15.65 15.86
C ARG A 373 -27.60 17.06 15.89
#